data_AF-A0A833VTR0-F1
#
_entry.id   AF-A0A833VTR0-F1
#
_cell.length_a   1.000
_cell.length_b   1.000
_cell.length_c   1.000
_cell.angle_alpha   90.00
_cell.angle_beta   90.00
_cell.angle_gamma   90.00
#
_symmetry.space_group_name_H-M   'P 1'
#
loop_
_entity.id
_entity.type
_entity.pdbx_description
1 polymer ?
#
loop_
_entity_poly.entity_id
_entity_poly.type
_entity_poly.pdbx_seq_one_letter_code
_entity_poly.pdbx_strand_id
1 'polypeptide(L)' 'MASAQWSAKENKLFERALAVYDKDTPDRWYKVARAIGGEKTAEEVKRHYEILVDDVKKIESGRVAFPNYN' A
#
# COMPACT_ATOMS: atom_id res chain seq x y z
N MET A 1 14.39 -14.48 0.98
CA MET A 1 12.93 -14.28 1.10
C MET A 1 12.51 -13.36 -0.02
N ALA A 2 11.95 -13.91 -1.10
CA ALA A 2 11.49 -13.09 -2.22
C ALA A 2 10.31 -12.25 -1.70
N SER A 3 10.47 -10.93 -1.59
CA SER A 3 9.32 -10.04 -1.52
C SER A 3 8.52 -10.29 -2.80
N ALA A 4 7.36 -10.93 -2.70
CA ALA A 4 6.48 -11.10 -3.84
C ALA A 4 6.23 -9.71 -4.44
N GLN A 5 6.82 -9.46 -5.61
CA GLN A 5 6.81 -8.15 -6.24
C GLN A 5 5.35 -7.82 -6.57
N TRP A 6 4.83 -6.74 -6.01
CA TRP A 6 3.49 -6.26 -6.34
C TRP A 6 3.47 -5.79 -7.79
N SER A 7 2.64 -6.43 -8.60
CA SER A 7 2.37 -5.95 -9.96
C SER A 7 1.55 -4.66 -9.93
N ALA A 8 1.60 -3.90 -11.02
CA ALA A 8 0.79 -2.68 -11.16
C ALA A 8 -0.72 -2.96 -11.03
N LYS A 9 -1.16 -4.14 -11.49
CA LYS A 9 -2.57 -4.57 -11.36
C LYS A 9 -2.94 -4.84 -9.91
N GLU A 10 -2.11 -5.60 -9.18
CA GLU A 10 -2.34 -5.88 -7.76
C GLU A 10 -2.32 -4.58 -6.94
N ASN A 11 -1.37 -3.68 -7.20
CA ASN A 11 -1.29 -2.40 -6.50
C ASN A 11 -2.54 -1.54 -6.73
N LYS A 12 -3.05 -1.50 -7.97
CA LYS A 12 -4.29 -0.77 -8.28
C LYS A 12 -5.52 -1.38 -7.58
N LEU A 13 -5.59 -2.70 -7.48
CA LEU A 13 -6.67 -3.37 -6.73
C LEU A 13 -6.53 -3.12 -5.22
N PHE A 14 -5.30 -3.12 -4.71
CA PHE A 14 -4.99 -2.81 -3.32
C PHE A 14 -5.43 -1.39 -2.94
N GLU A 15 -5.07 -0.36 -3.71
CA GLU A 15 -5.51 1.02 -3.46
C GLU A 15 -7.04 1.15 -3.46
N ARG A 16 -7.73 0.50 -4.42
CA ARG A 16 -9.19 0.46 -4.44
C ARG A 16 -9.78 -0.23 -3.21
N ALA A 17 -9.17 -1.34 -2.78
CA ALA A 17 -9.60 -2.05 -1.59
C ALA A 17 -9.40 -1.21 -0.32
N LEU A 18 -8.31 -0.43 -0.23
CA LEU A 18 -8.10 0.50 0.89
C LEU A 18 -9.14 1.62 0.95
N ALA A 19 -9.69 2.03 -0.20
CA ALA A 19 -10.76 3.02 -0.26
C ALA A 19 -12.13 2.45 0.20
N VAL A 20 -12.33 1.14 0.05
CA VAL A 20 -13.55 0.45 0.50
C VAL A 20 -13.45 0.03 1.97
N TYR A 21 -12.28 -0.46 2.39
CA TYR A 21 -12.01 -0.92 3.75
C TYR A 21 -11.13 0.10 4.46
N ASP A 22 -11.78 1.00 5.19
CA ASP A 22 -11.14 2.04 5.98
C ASP A 22 -10.38 1.46 7.20
N LYS A 23 -9.81 2.35 8.01
CA LYS A 23 -9.02 2.00 9.20
C LYS A 23 -9.83 1.36 10.33
N ASP A 24 -11.14 1.59 10.37
CA ASP A 24 -12.03 1.13 11.45
C ASP A 24 -12.71 -0.19 11.07
N THR A 25 -12.51 -0.65 9.83
CA THR A 25 -12.99 -1.94 9.33
C THR A 25 -12.35 -3.10 10.11
N PRO A 26 -13.16 -3.97 10.78
CA PRO A 26 -12.63 -5.18 11.41
C PRO A 26 -12.10 -6.14 10.35
N ASP A 27 -11.01 -6.84 10.68
CA ASP A 27 -10.30 -7.77 9.78
C ASP A 27 -9.92 -7.15 8.43
N ARG A 28 -9.64 -5.83 8.43
CA ARG A 28 -9.31 -5.03 7.25
C ARG A 28 -8.38 -5.74 6.28
N TRP A 29 -7.26 -6.26 6.79
CA TRP A 29 -6.21 -6.86 5.96
C TRP A 29 -6.65 -8.17 5.31
N TYR A 30 -7.44 -8.99 5.99
CA TYR A 30 -8.03 -10.19 5.39
C TYR A 30 -9.04 -9.83 4.28
N LYS A 31 -9.83 -8.78 4.48
CA LYS A 31 -10.80 -8.31 3.46
C LYS A 31 -10.08 -7.73 2.24
N VAL A 32 -9.02 -6.94 2.45
CA VAL A 32 -8.19 -6.41 1.37
C VAL A 32 -7.50 -7.54 0.62
N ALA A 33 -6.90 -8.51 1.31
CA ALA A 33 -6.28 -9.70 0.72
C ALA A 33 -7.25 -10.46 -0.20
N ARG A 34 -8.49 -10.69 0.25
CA ARG A 34 -9.52 -11.31 -0.60
C ARG A 34 -9.89 -10.44 -1.80
N ALA A 35 -9.98 -9.13 -1.63
CA ALA A 35 -10.36 -8.21 -2.70
C ALA A 35 -9.32 -8.12 -3.84
N ILE A 36 -8.05 -8.38 -3.54
CA ILE A 36 -6.97 -8.43 -4.54
C ILE A 36 -6.75 -9.82 -5.15
N GLY A 37 -7.67 -10.77 -4.89
CA GLY A 37 -7.64 -12.11 -5.47
C GLY A 37 -7.20 -13.22 -4.51
N GLY A 38 -6.81 -12.89 -3.27
CA GLY A 38 -6.44 -13.87 -2.24
C GLY A 38 -5.05 -14.49 -2.38
N GLU A 39 -4.26 -14.06 -3.37
CA GLU A 39 -2.89 -14.54 -3.58
C GLU A 39 -1.89 -14.01 -2.55
N LYS A 40 -2.20 -12.87 -1.93
CA LYS A 40 -1.40 -12.25 -0.87
C LYS A 40 -2.04 -12.47 0.49
N THR A 41 -1.23 -12.75 1.50
CA THR A 41 -1.73 -12.90 2.88
C THR A 41 -2.06 -11.55 3.51
N ALA A 42 -2.82 -11.56 4.61
CA ALA A 42 -3.11 -10.36 5.37
C ALA A 42 -1.83 -9.66 5.86
N GLU A 43 -0.79 -10.43 6.21
CA GLU A 43 0.51 -9.93 6.65
C GLU A 43 1.28 -9.26 5.49
N GLU A 44 1.24 -9.84 4.28
CA GLU A 44 1.85 -9.23 3.10
C GLU A 44 1.16 -7.92 2.71
N VAL A 45 -0.17 -7.90 2.78
CA VAL A 45 -0.97 -6.69 2.55
C VAL A 45 -0.65 -5.62 3.58
N LYS A 46 -0.58 -5.98 4.87
CA LYS A 46 -0.22 -5.05 5.94
C LYS A 46 1.18 -4.47 5.75
N ARG A 47 2.16 -5.30 5.40
CA ARG A 47 3.53 -4.85 5.12
C ARG A 47 3.57 -3.87 3.94
N HIS A 48 2.83 -4.16 2.87
CA HIS A 48 2.75 -3.27 1.71
C HIS A 48 2.13 -1.92 2.06
N TYR A 49 1.10 -1.92 2.91
CA TYR A 49 0.50 -0.70 3.45
C TYR A 49 1.50 0.12 4.29
N GLU A 50 2.28 -0.53 5.16
CA GLU A 50 3.29 0.16 5.98
C GLU A 50 4.36 0.85 5.12
N ILE A 51 4.79 0.20 4.04
CA ILE A 51 5.73 0.79 3.06
C ILE A 51 5.09 2.01 2.37
N LEU A 52 3.84 1.89 1.91
CA LEU A 52 3.12 3.00 1.29
C LEU A 52 3.01 4.21 2.24
N VAL A 53 2.70 3.98 3.51
CA VAL A 53 2.62 5.05 4.52
C VAL A 53 3.98 5.71 4.75
N ASP A 54 5.05 4.93 4.79
CA ASP A 54 6.42 5.47 4.94
C ASP A 54 6.82 6.32 3.72
N ASP A 55 6.49 5.89 2.51
CA ASP A 55 6.79 6.64 1.29
C ASP A 55 5.99 7.95 1.21
N VAL A 56 4.70 7.93 1.57
CA VAL A 56 3.89 9.15 1.68
C VAL A 56 4.50 10.12 2.70
N LYS A 57 4.88 9.62 3.89
CA LYS A 57 5.54 10.45 4.92
C LYS A 57 6.85 11.07 4.41
N LYS A 58 7.65 10.33 3.64
CA LYS A 58 8.89 10.86 3.04
C LYS A 58 8.58 11.99 2.06
N ILE A 59 7.56 11.83 1.22
CA ILE A 59 7.12 12.88 0.27
C ILE A 59 6.64 14.13 1.02
N GLU A 60 5.78 13.96 2.02
CA GLU A 60 5.21 15.06 2.82
C GLU A 60 6.26 15.79 3.68
N SER A 61 7.30 15.08 4.14
CA SER A 61 8.39 15.67 4.93
C SER A 61 9.30 16.64 4.14
N GLY A 62 9.00 16.93 2.88
CA GLY A 62 9.76 17.89 2.07
C GLY A 62 11.16 17.40 1.69
N ARG A 63 11.42 16.09 1.75
CA ARG A 63 12.70 15.49 1.31
C ARG A 63 12.87 15.40 -0.21
N VAL A 64 11.97 16.01 -0.97
CA VAL A 64 12.19 16.27 -2.39
C VAL A 64 12.76 17.68 -2.49
N ALA A 65 14.06 17.79 -2.76
CA ALA A 65 14.66 19.07 -3.10
C ALA A 65 13.94 19.63 -4.33
N PHE A 66 13.35 20.82 -4.21
CA PHE A 66 12.84 21.53 -5.38
C PHE A 66 14.03 21.79 -6.34
N PRO A 67 13.86 21.60 -7.66
CA PRO A 67 14.92 21.92 -8.61
C PRO A 67 15.27 23.40 -8.51
N ASN A 68 16.57 23.71 -8.42
CA ASN A 68 17.06 25.08 -8.51
C ASN A 68 17.07 25.48 -9.99
N TYR A 69 16.16 26.36 -10.39
CA TYR A 69 16.09 26.95 -11.72
C TYR A 69 16.84 28.29 -11.73
N ASN A 70 18.15 28.25 -11.49
CA ASN A 70 19.03 29.39 -11.78
C ASN A 70 19.51 29.34 -13.23
#